data_AF-A0A3L6ETK3-F1
#
_entry.id   AF-A0A3L6ETK3-F1
#
_cell.length_a   1.000
_cell.length_b   1.000
_cell.length_c   1.000
_cell.angle_alpha   90.00
_cell.angle_beta   90.00
_cell.angle_gamma   90.00
#
_symmetry.space_group_name_H-M   'P 1'
#
loop_
_entity.id
_entity.type
_entity.pdbx_description
1 polymer ?
#
loop_
_entity_poly.entity_id
_entity_poly.type
_entity_poly.pdbx_seq_one_letter_code
_entity_poly.pdbx_strand_id
1 'polypeptide(L)'
;MCGAANDLLPKYGLPKGLIPDSVASYSFDEATGAFEIHLAGTCYVYFGSHLVYYERTITGKLSKGAISDLSGVQAKKLFLWVYVTGMVAHPDQGTIEFQAGFISESLSASMFDEVPTCGSSVGAQLRGAAGVIGELGLLPVAQLGV
;
A
#
# COMPACT_ATOMS: atom_id res chain seq x y z
N MET A 1 14.46 -8.64 -3.94
CA MET A 1 14.66 -9.11 -2.55
C MET A 1 13.50 -8.57 -1.75
N CYS A 2 12.60 -9.43 -1.24
CA CYS A 2 11.49 -8.97 -0.40
C CYS A 2 12.06 -8.46 0.93
N GLY A 3 11.62 -7.30 1.40
CA GLY A 3 12.09 -6.71 2.66
C GLY A 3 11.69 -7.54 3.89
N ALA A 4 12.47 -7.45 4.97
CA ALA A 4 12.29 -8.24 6.19
C ALA A 4 10.92 -8.06 6.90
N ALA A 5 10.21 -6.95 6.64
CA ALA A 5 8.84 -6.76 7.13
C ALA A 5 7.84 -7.75 6.49
N ASN A 6 8.07 -8.15 5.23
CA ASN A 6 7.19 -9.04 4.48
C ASN A 6 7.27 -10.49 4.98
N ASP A 7 8.35 -10.85 5.67
CA ASP A 7 8.54 -12.18 6.27
C ASP A 7 7.84 -12.31 7.64
N LEU A 8 7.46 -11.18 8.25
CA LEU A 8 6.76 -11.16 9.54
C LEU A 8 5.27 -11.44 9.37
N LEU A 9 4.63 -10.85 8.36
CA LEU A 9 3.18 -10.96 8.12
C LEU A 9 2.69 -12.42 8.04
N PRO A 10 3.35 -13.34 7.30
CA PRO A 10 2.91 -14.73 7.21
C PRO A 10 2.94 -15.46 8.56
N LYS A 11 3.85 -15.08 9.47
CA LYS A 11 3.92 -15.68 10.82
C LYS A 11 2.69 -15.37 11.66
N TYR A 12 2.01 -14.26 11.34
CA TYR A 12 0.77 -13.83 11.98
C TYR A 12 -0.46 -14.14 11.12
N GLY A 13 -0.34 -14.91 10.03
CA GLY A 13 -1.47 -15.31 9.19
C GLY A 13 -1.95 -14.23 8.22
N LEU A 14 -1.10 -13.26 7.90
CA LEU A 14 -1.37 -12.20 6.92
C LEU A 14 -0.50 -12.41 5.68
N PRO A 15 -0.99 -12.07 4.48
CA PRO A 15 -0.20 -12.23 3.27
C PRO A 15 0.93 -11.20 3.21
N LYS A 16 2.04 -11.63 2.61
CA LYS A 16 3.29 -10.86 2.52
C LYS A 16 3.20 -9.60 1.65
N GLY A 17 2.20 -9.50 0.77
CA GLY A 17 2.04 -8.39 -0.17
C GLY A 17 1.21 -7.21 0.33
N LEU A 18 0.88 -7.17 1.63
CA LEU A 18 0.21 -5.99 2.22
C LEU A 18 1.11 -4.76 2.31
N ILE A 19 2.43 -4.95 2.26
CA ILE A 19 3.41 -3.89 2.42
C ILE A 19 4.28 -3.82 1.16
N PRO A 20 4.49 -2.63 0.59
CA PRO A 20 5.28 -2.47 -0.62
C PRO A 20 6.75 -2.84 -0.39
N ASP A 21 7.45 -3.15 -1.47
CA ASP A 21 8.89 -3.51 -1.44
C ASP A 21 9.82 -2.38 -0.96
N SER A 22 9.35 -1.14 -0.96
CA SER A 22 10.13 0.08 -0.73
C SER A 22 10.41 0.39 0.75
N VAL A 23 10.53 -0.65 1.58
CA VAL A 23 10.86 -0.57 3.01
C VAL A 23 12.34 -0.24 3.18
N ALA A 24 12.64 0.90 3.80
CA ALA A 24 13.99 1.29 4.17
C ALA A 24 14.43 0.66 5.50
N SER A 25 13.52 0.60 6.47
CA SER A 25 13.76 -0.04 7.77
C SER A 25 12.45 -0.47 8.42
N TYR A 26 12.50 -1.48 9.29
CA TYR A 26 11.37 -1.89 10.10
C TYR A 26 11.80 -2.13 11.55
N SER A 27 10.88 -1.94 12.48
CA SER A 27 10.99 -2.35 13.86
C SER A 27 9.74 -3.13 14.26
N PHE A 28 9.91 -4.13 15.12
CA PHE A 28 8.83 -4.93 15.65
C PHE A 28 9.12 -5.26 17.11
N ASP A 29 8.16 -5.00 17.98
CA ASP A 29 8.18 -5.36 19.39
C ASP A 29 7.30 -6.60 19.58
N GLU A 30 7.93 -7.76 19.82
CA GLU A 30 7.23 -9.02 20.04
C GLU A 30 6.41 -9.03 21.33
N ALA A 31 6.75 -8.20 22.33
CA ALA A 31 6.05 -8.17 23.61
C ALA A 31 4.71 -7.41 23.52
N THR A 32 4.69 -6.33 22.75
CA THR A 32 3.49 -5.49 22.56
C THR A 32 2.75 -5.77 21.25
N GLY A 33 3.41 -6.40 20.28
CA GLY A 33 2.95 -6.57 18.91
C GLY A 33 3.05 -5.28 18.08
N ALA A 34 3.62 -4.20 18.60
CA ALA A 34 3.74 -2.94 17.87
C ALA A 34 4.79 -3.06 16.76
N PHE A 35 4.47 -2.54 15.58
CA PHE A 35 5.41 -2.42 14.48
C PHE A 35 5.49 -0.98 13.97
N GLU A 36 6.66 -0.62 13.48
CA GLU A 36 6.90 0.63 12.78
C GLU A 36 7.75 0.36 11.54
N ILE A 37 7.29 0.82 10.40
CA ILE A 37 7.90 0.60 9.10
C ILE A 37 8.16 1.94 8.47
N HIS A 38 9.41 2.18 8.08
CA HIS A 38 9.81 3.36 7.35
C HIS A 38 10.07 3.00 5.90
N LEU A 39 9.31 3.61 5.00
CA LEU A 39 9.54 3.56 3.58
C LEU A 39 10.61 4.58 3.17
N ALA A 40 11.32 4.31 2.08
CA ALA A 40 12.28 5.27 1.52
C ALA A 40 11.60 6.62 1.16
N GLY A 41 10.34 6.55 0.71
CA GLY A 41 9.48 7.68 0.41
C GLY A 41 8.00 7.29 0.45
N THR A 42 7.12 8.26 0.22
CA THR A 42 5.68 7.99 0.10
C THR A 42 5.39 7.22 -1.19
N CYS A 43 4.37 6.37 -1.15
CA CYS A 43 4.17 5.37 -2.19
C CYS A 43 2.70 5.21 -2.58
N TYR A 44 2.42 5.02 -3.87
CA TYR A 44 1.10 4.65 -4.36
C TYR A 44 1.14 3.24 -4.94
N VAL A 45 0.16 2.43 -4.57
CA VAL A 45 0.02 1.04 -4.99
C VAL A 45 -1.38 0.81 -5.51
N TYR A 46 -1.50 0.05 -6.60
CA TYR A 46 -2.78 -0.39 -7.13
C TYR A 46 -2.98 -1.87 -6.81
N PHE A 47 -4.05 -2.18 -6.09
CA PHE A 47 -4.56 -3.54 -5.90
C PHE A 47 -5.79 -3.72 -6.79
N GLY A 48 -5.59 -4.21 -8.00
CA GLY A 48 -6.63 -4.22 -9.04
C GLY A 48 -7.11 -2.80 -9.35
N SER A 49 -8.35 -2.48 -8.98
CA SER A 49 -8.95 -1.14 -9.15
C SER A 49 -8.79 -0.23 -7.92
N HIS A 50 -8.23 -0.73 -6.81
CA HIS A 50 -8.12 0.00 -5.56
C HIS A 50 -6.76 0.71 -5.49
N LEU A 51 -6.78 2.04 -5.38
CA LEU A 51 -5.59 2.84 -5.17
C LEU A 51 -5.34 3.02 -3.68
N VAL A 52 -4.17 2.58 -3.20
CA VAL A 52 -3.72 2.72 -1.82
C VAL A 52 -2.49 3.61 -1.79
N TYR A 53 -2.45 4.52 -0.84
CA TYR A 53 -1.34 5.40 -0.56
C TYR A 53 -0.72 5.02 0.78
N TYR A 54 0.60 4.89 0.78
CA TYR A 54 1.40 4.64 1.96
C TYR A 54 2.25 5.87 2.26
N GLU A 55 2.14 6.32 3.50
CA GLU A 55 3.01 7.35 4.04
C GLU A 55 4.42 6.81 4.28
N ARG A 56 5.36 7.74 4.54
CA ARG A 56 6.75 7.36 4.80
C ARG A 56 6.90 6.51 6.05
N THR A 57 6.04 6.71 7.04
CA THR A 57 6.04 5.97 8.29
C THR A 57 4.70 5.30 8.45
N ILE A 58 4.72 3.98 8.60
CA ILE A 58 3.55 3.15 8.84
C ILE A 58 3.70 2.56 10.23
N THR A 59 2.68 2.68 11.05
CA THR A 59 2.67 2.14 12.42
C THR A 59 1.41 1.33 12.66
N GLY A 60 1.48 0.37 13.56
CA GLY A 60 0.31 -0.40 13.97
C GLY A 60 0.67 -1.46 14.99
N LYS A 61 -0.32 -2.28 15.35
CA LYS A 61 -0.13 -3.46 16.20
C LYS A 61 -0.54 -4.70 15.44
N LEU A 62 0.41 -5.62 15.32
CA LEU A 62 0.23 -6.92 14.71
C LEU A 62 -0.21 -7.92 15.77
N SER A 63 -1.30 -8.61 15.46
CA SER A 63 -1.86 -9.70 16.26
C SER A 63 -2.17 -10.88 15.34
N LYS A 64 -2.48 -12.04 15.93
CA LYS A 64 -2.71 -13.26 15.16
C LYS A 64 -3.94 -13.10 14.26
N GLY A 65 -3.70 -12.96 12.96
CA GLY A 65 -4.70 -12.78 11.92
C GLY A 65 -5.20 -11.35 11.78
N ALA A 66 -4.63 -10.36 12.47
CA ALA A 66 -5.16 -8.99 12.41
C ALA A 66 -4.12 -7.91 12.70
N ILE A 67 -4.33 -6.73 12.13
CA ILE A 67 -3.62 -5.50 12.42
C ILE A 67 -4.61 -4.49 12.99
N SER A 68 -4.26 -3.87 14.11
CA SER A 68 -5.04 -2.81 14.75
C SER A 68 -4.19 -1.54 14.91
N ASP A 69 -4.84 -0.40 15.19
CA ASP A 69 -4.18 0.90 15.36
C ASP A 69 -3.28 1.28 14.17
N LEU A 70 -3.67 0.86 12.96
CA LEU A 70 -2.90 1.12 11.75
C LEU A 70 -2.94 2.62 11.40
N SER A 71 -1.78 3.18 11.09
CA SER A 71 -1.62 4.56 10.65
C SER A 71 -0.61 4.64 9.52
N GLY A 72 -0.75 5.65 8.67
CA GLY A 72 0.09 5.87 7.49
C GLY A 72 -0.35 5.09 6.25
N VAL A 73 -1.57 4.53 6.23
CA VAL A 73 -2.15 3.87 5.05
C VAL A 73 -3.51 4.48 4.72
N GLN A 74 -3.67 4.93 3.48
CA GLN A 74 -4.90 5.53 2.98
C GLN A 74 -5.40 4.80 1.74
N ALA A 75 -6.66 4.42 1.72
CA ALA A 75 -7.30 3.86 0.54
C ALA A 75 -8.15 4.93 -0.16
N LYS A 76 -8.11 4.99 -1.48
CA LYS A 76 -8.99 5.86 -2.25
C LYS A 76 -10.34 5.20 -2.44
N LYS A 77 -11.40 5.87 -2.00
CA LYS A 77 -12.78 5.44 -2.15
C LYS A 77 -13.61 6.52 -2.83
N LEU A 78 -14.14 6.18 -4.01
CA LEU A 78 -14.87 7.09 -4.89
C LEU A 78 -14.03 8.35 -5.17
N PHE A 79 -14.27 9.42 -4.41
CA PHE A 79 -13.59 10.71 -4.55
C PHE A 79 -12.80 11.14 -3.30
N LEU A 80 -12.80 10.34 -2.22
CA LEU A 80 -12.17 10.66 -0.94
C LEU A 80 -11.08 9.64 -0.57
N TRP A 81 -10.09 10.09 0.20
CA TRP A 81 -9.10 9.23 0.84
C TRP A 81 -9.57 8.86 2.24
N VAL A 82 -9.63 7.55 2.52
CA VAL A 82 -10.01 7.03 3.84
C VAL A 82 -8.79 6.39 4.50
N TYR A 83 -8.57 6.68 5.78
CA TYR A 83 -7.49 6.08 6.55
C TYR A 83 -7.87 4.66 6.95
N VAL A 84 -7.00 3.71 6.66
CA VAL A 84 -7.16 2.32 7.08
C VAL A 84 -6.63 2.20 8.49
N THR A 85 -7.52 1.89 9.43
CA THR A 85 -7.23 1.77 10.87
C THR A 85 -6.99 0.34 11.31
N GLY A 86 -7.39 -0.65 10.51
CA GLY A 86 -7.19 -2.06 10.84
C GLY A 86 -7.39 -3.00 9.66
N MET A 87 -6.93 -4.23 9.82
CA MET A 87 -7.05 -5.31 8.86
C MET A 87 -7.30 -6.62 9.61
N VAL A 88 -8.21 -7.46 9.15
CA VAL A 88 -8.51 -8.77 9.76
C VAL A 88 -8.56 -9.83 8.67
N ALA A 89 -7.73 -10.86 8.78
CA ALA A 89 -7.71 -11.99 7.88
C ALA A 89 -8.78 -13.01 8.31
N HIS A 90 -9.62 -13.40 7.36
CA HIS A 90 -10.66 -14.41 7.49
C HIS A 90 -10.26 -15.64 6.66
N PRO A 91 -9.43 -16.55 7.21
CA PRO A 91 -8.91 -17.69 6.45
C PRO A 91 -9.98 -18.70 6.04
N ASP A 92 -11.10 -18.75 6.76
CA ASP A 92 -12.29 -19.54 6.42
C ASP A 92 -12.96 -19.06 5.13
N GLN A 93 -12.87 -17.76 4.84
CA GLN A 93 -13.44 -17.13 3.66
C GLN A 93 -12.40 -16.87 2.56
N GLY A 94 -11.11 -16.97 2.88
CA GLY A 94 -10.01 -16.57 1.99
C GLY A 94 -9.99 -15.07 1.70
N THR A 95 -10.49 -14.26 2.64
CA THR A 95 -10.62 -12.79 2.50
C THR A 95 -9.89 -12.06 3.62
N ILE A 96 -9.64 -10.77 3.38
CA ILE A 96 -9.08 -9.83 4.33
C ILE A 96 -10.03 -8.65 4.41
N GLU A 97 -10.54 -8.40 5.60
CA GLU A 97 -11.39 -7.26 5.92
C GLU A 97 -10.52 -6.06 6.30
N PHE A 98 -10.67 -4.97 5.55
CA PHE A 98 -10.02 -3.69 5.79
C PHE A 98 -10.99 -2.77 6.52
N GLN A 99 -10.54 -2.18 7.62
CA GLN A 99 -11.33 -1.28 8.45
C GLN A 99 -10.83 0.15 8.29
N ALA A 100 -11.75 1.08 8.02
CA ALA A 100 -11.48 2.50 7.86
C ALA A 100 -12.54 3.31 8.62
N GLY A 101 -12.30 3.52 9.91
CA GLY A 101 -13.26 4.18 10.80
C GLY A 101 -14.55 3.36 10.93
N PHE A 102 -15.66 3.88 10.41
CA PHE A 102 -16.97 3.20 10.43
C PHE A 102 -17.25 2.35 9.18
N ILE A 103 -16.32 2.31 8.23
CA ILE A 103 -16.45 1.56 6.98
C ILE A 103 -15.56 0.33 7.06
N SER A 104 -16.07 -0.82 6.64
CA SER A 104 -15.25 -2.00 6.38
C SER A 104 -15.48 -2.56 4.98
N GLU A 105 -14.47 -3.23 4.45
CA GLU A 105 -14.53 -3.87 3.14
C GLU A 105 -13.71 -5.15 3.13
N SER A 106 -14.30 -6.24 2.62
CA SER A 106 -13.61 -7.52 2.48
C SER A 106 -13.08 -7.70 1.06
N LEU A 107 -11.79 -7.97 0.95
CA LEU A 107 -11.08 -8.21 -0.31
C LEU A 107 -10.49 -9.62 -0.30
N SER A 108 -10.34 -10.26 -1.46
CA SER A 108 -9.72 -11.60 -1.51
C SER A 108 -8.25 -11.53 -1.10
N ALA A 109 -7.82 -12.45 -0.24
CA ALA A 109 -6.43 -12.53 0.21
C ALA A 109 -5.46 -12.71 -0.96
N SER A 110 -5.90 -13.37 -2.04
CA SER A 110 -5.12 -13.61 -3.27
C SER A 110 -4.63 -12.33 -3.96
N MET A 111 -5.31 -11.19 -3.76
CA MET A 111 -4.85 -9.90 -4.31
C MET A 111 -3.59 -9.36 -3.65
N PHE A 112 -3.19 -9.96 -2.51
CA PHE A 112 -2.04 -9.53 -1.70
C PHE A 112 -0.95 -10.61 -1.63
N ASP A 113 -1.01 -11.64 -2.49
CA ASP A 113 0.00 -12.69 -2.53
C ASP A 113 1.35 -12.20 -3.09
N GLU A 114 1.29 -11.24 -4.02
CA GLU A 114 2.46 -10.60 -4.60
C GLU A 114 2.79 -9.30 -3.89
N VAL A 115 4.08 -9.06 -3.66
CA VAL A 115 4.55 -7.81 -3.07
C VAL A 115 4.48 -6.72 -4.14
N PRO A 116 3.64 -5.69 -3.95
CA PRO A 116 3.53 -4.63 -4.94
C PRO A 116 4.81 -3.80 -4.95
N THR A 117 5.33 -3.54 -6.14
CA THR A 117 6.35 -2.52 -6.32
C THR A 117 5.71 -1.16 -6.18
N CYS A 118 6.40 -0.27 -5.49
CA CYS A 118 5.92 1.08 -5.36
C CYS A 118 5.74 1.73 -6.75
N GLY A 119 4.51 2.11 -7.07
CA GLY A 119 4.25 2.94 -8.24
C GLY A 119 4.88 4.29 -7.98
N SER A 120 6.01 4.56 -8.63
CA SER A 120 6.67 5.86 -8.61
C SER A 120 5.61 6.91 -8.93
N SER A 121 5.30 7.75 -7.94
CA SER A 121 4.31 8.80 -8.08
C SER A 121 4.63 9.66 -9.30
N VAL A 122 3.55 10.06 -9.97
CA VAL A 122 3.48 11.11 -10.98
C VAL A 122 4.11 12.36 -10.37
N GLY A 123 5.42 12.55 -10.59
CA GLY A 123 6.23 13.53 -9.86
C GLY A 123 7.74 13.27 -9.92
N ALA A 124 8.16 12.03 -10.23
CA ALA A 124 9.53 11.72 -10.63
C ALA A 124 9.67 11.66 -12.16
N GLN A 125 9.21 12.70 -12.87
CA GLN A 125 9.65 12.98 -14.25
C GLN A 125 10.46 14.28 -14.28
N LEU A 126 11.50 14.36 -13.46
CA LEU A 126 12.57 15.32 -13.70
C LEU A 126 13.91 14.64 -13.45
N ARG A 127 14.38 13.90 -14.47
CA ARG A 127 15.78 13.94 -14.95
C ARG A 127 16.00 12.93 -16.09
N GLY A 128 16.26 13.48 -17.28
CA GLY A 128 17.19 12.87 -18.22
C GLY A 128 16.61 12.36 -19.54
N ALA A 129 17.16 12.89 -20.63
CA ALA A 129 16.87 12.58 -22.03
C ALA A 129 16.98 11.09 -22.39
N ALA A 130 15.85 10.37 -22.41
CA ALA A 130 15.55 9.28 -23.32
C ALA A 130 14.08 8.91 -23.12
N GLY A 131 13.28 9.06 -24.17
CA GLY A 131 11.81 9.07 -24.09
C GLY A 131 11.17 7.77 -23.61
N VAL A 132 9.93 7.91 -23.14
CA VAL A 132 8.91 6.86 -23.19
C VAL A 132 7.61 7.50 -23.68
N ILE A 133 7.16 7.02 -24.83
CA ILE A 133 5.86 7.33 -25.44
C ILE A 133 4.91 6.26 -24.91
N GLY A 134 3.76 6.66 -24.36
CA GLY A 134 2.74 5.71 -23.92
C GLY A 134 1.66 6.29 -23.01
N GLU A 135 0.79 7.12 -23.61
CA GLU A 135 -0.66 7.12 -23.32
C GLU A 135 -1.18 7.85 -22.06
N LEU A 136 -0.83 9.13 -21.88
CA LEU A 136 -1.86 10.09 -21.46
C LEU A 136 -2.49 10.68 -22.72
N GLY A 137 -3.72 10.27 -23.01
CA GLY A 137 -4.57 10.81 -24.08
C GLY A 137 -4.95 12.27 -23.88
N LEU A 138 -3.95 13.15 -23.75
CA LEU A 138 -4.10 14.59 -23.84
C LEU A 138 -3.55 15.01 -25.21
N LEU A 139 -4.44 15.30 -26.15
CA LEU A 139 -4.05 15.91 -27.42
C LEU A 139 -3.27 17.20 -27.11
N PRO A 140 -2.11 17.42 -27.75
CA PRO A 140 -1.48 18.73 -27.70
C PRO A 140 -2.42 19.72 -28.42
N VAL A 141 -2.92 20.70 -27.67
CA VAL A 141 -3.54 21.89 -28.25
C VAL A 141 -2.43 22.60 -29.02
N ALA A 142 -2.42 22.43 -30.34
CA ALA A 142 -1.57 23.21 -31.22
C ALA A 142 -2.00 24.68 -31.09
N GLN A 143 -1.12 25.50 -30.52
CA GLN A 143 -1.31 26.94 -30.48
C GLN A 143 -1.07 27.48 -31.90
N LEU A 144 -2.16 27.88 -32.56
CA LEU A 144 -2.13 28.65 -33.81
C LEU A 144 -1.27 29.91 -33.58
N GLY A 145 -0.19 30.04 -34.33
CA GLY A 145 0.67 31.22 -34.34
C GLY A 145 0.79 31.78 -35.75
N VAL A 146 0.03 32.86 -35.98
CA VAL A 146 0.08 33.89 -37.04
C VAL A 146 -0.12 33.44 -38.49
#